data_AF-A0A0D3BTQ0-F1
#
_entry.id   AF-A0A0D3BTQ0-F1
#
_cell.length_a   1.000
_cell.length_b   1.000
_cell.length_c   1.000
_cell.angle_alpha   90.00
_cell.angle_beta   90.00
_cell.angle_gamma   90.00
#
_symmetry.space_group_name_H-M   'P 1'
#
loop_
_entity.id
_entity.type
_entity.pdbx_description
1 polymer ?
#
loop_
_entity_poly.entity_id
_entity_poly.type
_entity_poly.pdbx_seq_one_letter_code
_entity_poly.pdbx_strand_id
1 'polypeptide(L)'
;MQFAIKTNHIVTNSFFLDIATPGNWLSDEHMHVIMQMLWRRRGSVLQKDRRVMCDPYFTKIITSKWSAFSEAKDKLHFDWGTNIASYDKHWVGLSINLQTSNVTIFDSFITANPTETHVDAHMTPILKSLPYILEQYVGFTDYLIKEGERTYAWNRFQGIYHNNRGGDCGPCAAKFMEMHSNGDGKEEMSRITDKVVDKFRQQYAMDCYEEFVGDFQVANEA
;
A
#
# COMPACT_ATOMS: atom_id res chain seq x y z
N MET A 1 -28.53 -1.82 -3.36
CA MET A 1 -28.14 -0.93 -4.48
C MET A 1 -26.70 -1.26 -4.83
N GLN A 2 -26.41 -1.40 -6.13
CA GLN A 2 -25.05 -1.58 -6.66
C GLN A 2 -24.61 -0.27 -7.30
N PHE A 3 -23.32 0.04 -7.20
CA PHE A 3 -22.71 1.24 -7.75
C PHE A 3 -21.51 0.80 -8.58
N ALA A 4 -21.54 1.08 -9.89
CA ALA A 4 -20.34 1.00 -10.70
C ALA A 4 -19.52 2.26 -10.42
N ILE A 5 -18.28 2.06 -9.97
CA ILE A 5 -17.37 3.16 -9.64
C ILE A 5 -16.17 3.13 -10.57
N LYS A 6 -15.58 4.30 -10.82
CA LYS A 6 -14.49 4.50 -11.79
C LYS A 6 -13.17 3.75 -11.50
N THR A 7 -13.09 3.03 -10.38
CA THR A 7 -12.00 2.09 -10.09
C THR A 7 -12.23 0.73 -10.76
N ASN A 8 -13.22 0.64 -11.65
CA ASN A 8 -13.68 -0.57 -12.36
C ASN A 8 -14.25 -1.65 -11.43
N HIS A 9 -14.76 -1.24 -10.28
CA HIS A 9 -15.42 -2.10 -9.31
C HIS A 9 -16.92 -1.85 -9.29
N ILE A 10 -17.69 -2.90 -9.00
CA ILE A 10 -19.10 -2.79 -8.64
C ILE A 10 -19.20 -2.97 -7.13
N VAL A 11 -19.51 -1.89 -6.41
CA VAL A 11 -19.62 -1.87 -4.96
C VAL A 11 -21.08 -1.78 -4.50
N THR A 12 -21.34 -2.02 -3.24
CA THR A 12 -22.66 -1.90 -2.61
C THR A 12 -22.56 -1.13 -1.31
N ASN A 13 -23.68 -0.86 -0.65
CA ASN A 13 -23.64 -0.31 0.70
C ASN A 13 -22.88 -1.21 1.69
N SER A 14 -22.88 -2.54 1.50
CA SER A 14 -22.13 -3.44 2.40
C SER A 14 -20.63 -3.23 2.29
N PHE A 15 -20.10 -2.91 1.10
CA PHE A 15 -18.69 -2.58 0.91
C PHE A 15 -18.24 -1.42 1.82
N PHE A 16 -19.02 -0.33 1.87
CA PHE A 16 -18.70 0.80 2.73
C PHE A 16 -18.88 0.47 4.22
N LEU A 17 -19.88 -0.36 4.56
CA LEU A 17 -20.06 -0.85 5.93
C LEU A 17 -18.91 -1.75 6.38
N ASP A 18 -18.33 -2.55 5.49
CA ASP A 18 -17.15 -3.38 5.78
C ASP A 18 -15.93 -2.52 6.13
N ILE A 19 -15.75 -1.41 5.42
CA ILE A 19 -14.73 -0.39 5.76
C ILE A 19 -15.03 0.21 7.13
N ALA A 20 -16.26 0.68 7.36
CA ALA A 20 -16.64 1.38 8.59
C ALA A 20 -16.62 0.50 9.85
N THR A 21 -16.82 -0.81 9.71
CA THR A 21 -16.97 -1.74 10.84
C THR A 21 -15.62 -2.06 11.49
N PRO A 22 -15.42 -1.75 12.78
CA PRO A 22 -14.20 -2.09 13.51
C PRO A 22 -13.86 -3.58 13.42
N GLY A 23 -12.59 -3.90 13.13
CA GLY A 23 -12.12 -5.28 13.09
C GLY A 23 -12.59 -6.14 11.91
N ASN A 24 -13.37 -5.58 10.96
CA ASN A 24 -13.65 -6.28 9.71
C ASN A 24 -12.40 -6.30 8.82
N TRP A 25 -12.09 -7.48 8.30
CA TRP A 25 -10.97 -7.67 7.36
C TRP A 25 -11.28 -7.02 6.02
N LEU A 26 -10.34 -6.24 5.50
CA LEU A 26 -10.47 -5.59 4.21
C LEU A 26 -9.78 -6.38 3.11
N SER A 27 -10.53 -6.66 2.04
CA SER A 27 -10.03 -7.30 0.83
C SER A 27 -9.17 -6.35 -0.01
N ASP A 28 -8.57 -6.90 -1.08
CA ASP A 28 -7.83 -6.12 -2.08
C ASP A 28 -8.69 -5.02 -2.72
N GLU A 29 -9.96 -5.31 -2.99
CA GLU A 29 -10.89 -4.33 -3.56
C GLU A 29 -11.11 -3.15 -2.61
N HIS A 30 -11.32 -3.43 -1.31
CA HIS A 30 -11.44 -2.39 -0.29
C HIS A 30 -10.18 -1.52 -0.23
N MET A 31 -9.00 -2.16 -0.18
CA MET A 31 -7.74 -1.42 -0.13
C MET A 31 -7.47 -0.65 -1.42
N HIS A 32 -7.79 -1.21 -2.60
CA HIS A 32 -7.69 -0.50 -3.87
C HIS A 32 -8.56 0.76 -3.86
N VAL A 33 -9.83 0.66 -3.45
CA VAL A 33 -10.74 1.81 -3.40
C VAL A 33 -10.26 2.87 -2.40
N ILE A 34 -9.81 2.47 -1.19
CA ILE A 34 -9.26 3.40 -0.19
C ILE A 34 -8.02 4.13 -0.74
N MET A 35 -7.09 3.41 -1.36
CA MET A 35 -5.86 4.00 -1.89
C MET A 35 -6.14 4.94 -3.08
N GLN A 36 -7.10 4.59 -3.94
CA GLN A 36 -7.56 5.47 -5.02
C GLN A 36 -8.23 6.73 -4.47
N MET A 37 -9.06 6.62 -3.43
CA MET A 37 -9.66 7.79 -2.77
C MET A 37 -8.56 8.72 -2.22
N LEU A 38 -7.58 8.17 -1.49
CA LEU A 38 -6.48 8.96 -0.95
C LEU A 38 -5.67 9.65 -2.05
N TRP A 39 -5.34 8.93 -3.13
CA TRP A 39 -4.66 9.51 -4.29
C TRP A 39 -5.47 10.63 -4.94
N ARG A 40 -6.78 10.47 -5.09
CA ARG A 40 -7.63 11.49 -5.72
C ARG A 40 -7.74 12.76 -4.88
N ARG A 41 -7.88 12.62 -3.56
CA ARG A 41 -8.00 13.76 -2.65
C ARG A 41 -6.67 14.48 -2.39
N ARG A 42 -5.55 13.76 -2.44
CA ARG A 42 -4.23 14.29 -2.00
C ARG A 42 -3.18 14.33 -3.10
N GLY A 43 -3.41 13.68 -4.24
CA GLY A 43 -2.40 13.48 -5.28
C GLY A 43 -1.81 14.76 -5.84
N SER A 44 -2.62 15.82 -5.96
CA SER A 44 -2.13 17.13 -6.41
C SER A 44 -1.13 17.77 -5.44
N VAL A 45 -1.27 17.51 -4.14
CA VAL A 45 -0.32 17.97 -3.11
C VAL A 45 0.91 17.06 -3.12
N LEU A 46 0.71 15.74 -3.13
CA LEU A 46 1.81 14.77 -3.16
C LEU A 46 2.72 14.95 -4.37
N GLN A 47 2.17 15.25 -5.54
CA GLN A 47 2.93 15.51 -6.77
C GLN A 47 3.84 16.75 -6.64
N LYS A 48 3.39 17.81 -5.96
CA LYS A 48 4.23 18.99 -5.70
C LYS A 48 5.46 18.62 -4.86
N ASP A 49 5.29 17.67 -3.96
CA ASP A 49 6.36 17.11 -3.13
C ASP A 49 7.12 15.94 -3.80
N ARG A 50 6.87 15.68 -5.09
CA ARG A 50 7.46 14.57 -5.87
C ARG A 50 7.18 13.19 -5.28
N ARG A 51 5.99 13.01 -4.71
CA ARG A 51 5.49 11.74 -4.15
C ARG A 51 4.31 11.23 -4.95
N VAL A 52 4.14 9.91 -4.94
CA VAL A 52 2.98 9.22 -5.51
C VAL A 52 2.48 8.18 -4.52
N MET A 53 1.18 7.96 -4.50
CA MET A 53 0.57 6.89 -3.73
C MET A 53 0.13 5.79 -4.70
N CYS A 54 0.67 4.58 -4.50
CA CYS A 54 0.35 3.42 -5.32
C CYS A 54 -0.71 2.56 -4.62
N ASP A 55 -1.58 1.93 -5.41
CA ASP A 55 -2.52 0.94 -4.90
C ASP A 55 -1.83 -0.42 -4.61
N PRO A 56 -2.51 -1.35 -3.93
CA PRO A 56 -1.94 -2.65 -3.56
C PRO A 56 -1.47 -3.52 -4.74
N TYR A 57 -2.01 -3.34 -5.94
CA TYR A 57 -1.67 -4.21 -7.06
C TYR A 57 -0.23 -4.02 -7.54
N PHE A 58 0.36 -2.84 -7.31
CA PHE A 58 1.77 -2.60 -7.62
C PHE A 58 2.69 -3.63 -6.94
N THR A 59 2.58 -3.80 -5.62
CA THR A 59 3.42 -4.76 -4.90
C THR A 59 2.97 -6.19 -5.16
N LYS A 60 1.67 -6.44 -5.37
CA LYS A 60 1.17 -7.78 -5.68
C LYS A 60 1.66 -8.32 -7.01
N ILE A 61 1.75 -7.50 -8.06
CA ILE A 61 2.34 -7.94 -9.35
C ILE A 61 3.79 -8.36 -9.12
N ILE A 62 4.55 -7.56 -8.38
CA ILE A 62 5.97 -7.84 -8.08
C ILE A 62 6.12 -9.16 -7.33
N THR A 63 5.37 -9.35 -6.23
CA THR A 63 5.47 -10.56 -5.41
C THR A 63 4.96 -11.80 -6.15
N SER A 64 3.88 -11.67 -6.93
CA SER A 64 3.33 -12.78 -7.72
C SER A 64 4.29 -13.29 -8.80
N LYS A 65 5.12 -12.39 -9.34
CA LYS A 65 6.08 -12.72 -10.40
C LYS A 65 7.47 -13.08 -9.88
N TRP A 66 7.67 -13.01 -8.57
CA TRP A 66 8.99 -13.21 -7.95
C TRP A 66 9.68 -14.51 -8.36
N SER A 67 8.98 -15.64 -8.33
CA SER A 67 9.58 -16.93 -8.68
C SER A 67 10.10 -16.98 -10.11
N ALA A 68 9.37 -16.40 -11.06
CA ALA A 68 9.80 -16.35 -12.46
C ALA A 68 10.90 -15.31 -12.67
N PHE A 69 10.79 -14.15 -12.00
CA PHE A 69 11.78 -13.08 -12.08
C PHE A 69 13.13 -13.47 -11.46
N SER A 70 13.11 -14.18 -10.33
CA SER A 70 14.32 -14.60 -9.63
C SER A 70 15.18 -15.52 -10.48
N GLU A 71 14.56 -16.40 -11.28
CA GLU A 71 15.19 -17.35 -12.20
C GLU A 71 15.51 -16.77 -13.59
N ALA A 72 14.97 -15.59 -13.91
CA ALA A 72 15.18 -14.96 -15.21
C ALA A 72 16.66 -14.62 -15.44
N LYS A 73 17.17 -15.01 -16.62
CA LYS A 73 18.52 -14.65 -17.09
C LYS A 73 18.62 -13.17 -17.46
N ASP A 74 17.62 -12.68 -18.20
CA ASP A 74 17.47 -11.26 -18.53
C ASP A 74 16.43 -10.64 -17.61
N LYS A 75 16.91 -10.04 -16.52
CA LYS A 75 16.06 -9.36 -15.52
C LYS A 75 15.63 -7.96 -15.98
N LEU A 76 16.35 -7.34 -16.91
CA LEU A 76 16.08 -5.97 -17.37
C LEU A 76 14.92 -5.90 -18.35
N HIS A 77 14.70 -6.95 -19.12
CA HIS A 77 13.58 -7.06 -20.05
C HIS A 77 12.54 -8.08 -19.59
N PHE A 78 12.47 -8.34 -18.28
CA PHE A 78 11.51 -9.27 -17.72
C PHE A 78 10.07 -8.77 -17.97
N ASP A 79 9.18 -9.67 -18.39
CA ASP A 79 7.76 -9.38 -18.56
C ASP A 79 7.01 -9.52 -17.23
N TRP A 80 6.71 -8.38 -16.63
CA TRP A 80 5.94 -8.30 -15.38
C TRP A 80 4.47 -8.68 -15.59
N GLY A 81 3.93 -8.56 -16.80
CA GLY A 81 2.54 -8.86 -17.14
C GLY A 81 1.51 -8.21 -16.20
N THR A 82 0.30 -8.78 -16.17
CA THR A 82 -0.82 -8.30 -15.33
C THR A 82 -1.37 -9.36 -14.38
N ASN A 83 -0.82 -10.58 -14.39
CA ASN A 83 -1.32 -11.69 -13.58
C ASN A 83 -0.91 -11.52 -12.12
N ILE A 84 -1.91 -11.45 -11.25
CA ILE A 84 -1.77 -11.33 -9.81
C ILE A 84 -2.21 -12.63 -9.16
N ALA A 85 -1.36 -13.18 -8.31
CA ALA A 85 -1.71 -14.27 -7.42
C ALA A 85 -2.18 -13.70 -6.08
N SER A 86 -3.16 -14.36 -5.48
CA SER A 86 -3.68 -13.96 -4.17
C SER A 86 -2.72 -14.42 -3.08
N TYR A 87 -1.99 -13.46 -2.53
CA TYR A 87 -1.12 -13.68 -1.37
C TYR A 87 -1.38 -12.62 -0.30
N ASP A 88 -1.28 -13.09 0.94
CA ASP A 88 -1.30 -12.40 2.22
C ASP A 88 -2.63 -12.00 2.87
N LYS A 89 -2.67 -12.30 4.18
CA LYS A 89 -3.74 -11.94 5.11
C LYS A 89 -3.42 -10.67 5.90
N HIS A 90 -2.22 -10.10 5.76
CA HIS A 90 -1.74 -8.98 6.57
C HIS A 90 -1.33 -7.80 5.68
N TRP A 91 -1.82 -6.61 6.03
CA TRP A 91 -1.54 -5.38 5.33
C TRP A 91 -0.49 -4.55 6.08
N VAL A 92 0.47 -4.00 5.34
CA VAL A 92 1.46 -3.03 5.83
C VAL A 92 1.53 -1.85 4.88
N GLY A 93 1.86 -0.67 5.40
CA GLY A 93 2.14 0.50 4.60
C GLY A 93 3.62 0.50 4.19
N LEU A 94 3.93 0.86 2.94
CA LEU A 94 5.31 0.98 2.45
C LEU A 94 5.58 2.42 1.98
N SER A 95 6.67 3.01 2.46
CA SER A 95 7.26 4.23 1.89
C SER A 95 8.55 3.84 1.17
N ILE A 96 8.55 3.96 -0.15
CA ILE A 96 9.70 3.63 -1.01
C ILE A 96 10.42 4.93 -1.34
N ASN A 97 11.62 5.11 -0.79
CA ASN A 97 12.48 6.23 -1.13
C ASN A 97 13.46 5.80 -2.23
N LEU A 98 13.23 6.33 -3.44
CA LEU A 98 14.03 6.01 -4.62
C LEU A 98 15.47 6.54 -4.49
N GLN A 99 15.68 7.71 -3.88
CA GLN A 99 16.99 8.34 -3.75
C GLN A 99 17.91 7.59 -2.77
N THR A 100 17.33 7.08 -1.68
CA THR A 100 18.11 6.35 -0.66
C THR A 100 18.06 4.84 -0.86
N SER A 101 17.34 4.36 -1.87
CA SER A 101 17.05 2.93 -2.08
C SER A 101 16.58 2.22 -0.81
N ASN A 102 15.67 2.85 -0.07
CA ASN A 102 15.18 2.32 1.19
C ASN A 102 13.66 2.22 1.18
N VAL A 103 13.14 1.11 1.71
CA VAL A 103 11.72 0.90 1.96
C VAL A 103 11.44 0.92 3.46
N THR A 104 10.69 1.93 3.92
CA THR A 104 10.20 1.99 5.29
C THR A 104 8.85 1.29 5.40
N ILE A 105 8.73 0.35 6.34
CA ILE A 105 7.53 -0.47 6.58
C ILE A 105 6.77 0.08 7.78
N PHE A 106 5.50 0.42 7.60
CA PHE A 106 4.55 0.76 8.65
C PHE A 106 3.67 -0.46 8.96
N ASP A 107 3.96 -1.12 10.07
CA ASP A 107 3.34 -2.39 10.45
C ASP A 107 2.57 -2.24 11.78
N SER A 108 1.25 -2.19 11.69
CA SER A 108 0.39 -2.11 12.88
C SER A 108 0.26 -3.44 13.61
N PHE A 109 0.69 -4.56 13.03
CA PHE A 109 0.49 -5.90 13.60
C PHE A 109 1.76 -6.75 13.48
N ILE A 110 2.81 -6.27 14.14
CA ILE A 110 4.16 -6.85 14.11
C ILE A 110 4.16 -8.35 14.44
N THR A 111 3.26 -8.82 15.30
CA THR A 111 3.17 -10.23 15.69
C THR A 111 2.80 -11.16 14.52
N ALA A 112 2.23 -10.64 13.42
CA ALA A 112 2.05 -11.42 12.20
C ALA A 112 3.39 -11.81 11.54
N ASN A 113 4.41 -10.96 11.65
CA ASN A 113 5.75 -11.17 11.11
C ASN A 113 6.80 -10.72 12.15
N PRO A 114 7.02 -11.52 13.21
CA PRO A 114 7.69 -11.06 14.43
C PRO A 114 9.21 -10.90 14.29
N THR A 115 9.83 -11.59 13.34
CA THR A 115 11.29 -11.55 13.14
C THR A 115 11.65 -10.93 11.79
N GLU A 116 12.88 -10.42 11.70
CA GLU A 116 13.42 -9.87 10.43
C GLU A 116 13.38 -10.90 9.31
N THR A 117 13.65 -12.18 9.58
CA THR A 117 13.57 -13.26 8.59
C THR A 117 12.17 -13.41 7.97
N HIS A 118 11.10 -13.24 8.77
CA HIS A 118 9.73 -13.26 8.23
C HIS A 118 9.52 -12.05 7.30
N VAL A 119 9.96 -10.87 7.73
CA VAL A 119 9.85 -9.65 6.92
C VAL A 119 10.67 -9.74 5.64
N ASP A 120 11.89 -10.26 5.71
CA ASP A 120 12.78 -10.48 4.58
C ASP A 120 12.14 -11.38 3.53
N ALA A 121 11.41 -12.42 3.95
CA ALA A 121 10.70 -13.30 3.01
C ALA A 121 9.65 -12.54 2.18
N HIS A 122 8.92 -11.59 2.79
CA HIS A 122 7.94 -10.75 2.08
C HIS A 122 8.60 -9.61 1.29
N MET A 123 9.67 -9.01 1.82
CA MET A 123 10.31 -7.84 1.22
C MET A 123 11.30 -8.17 0.11
N THR A 124 11.97 -9.32 0.15
CA THR A 124 12.95 -9.73 -0.87
C THR A 124 12.42 -9.58 -2.30
N PRO A 125 11.20 -10.04 -2.63
CA PRO A 125 10.59 -9.78 -3.93
C PRO A 125 10.58 -8.32 -4.34
N ILE A 126 10.17 -7.42 -3.43
CA ILE A 126 10.05 -5.99 -3.70
C ILE A 126 11.46 -5.38 -3.86
N LEU A 127 12.34 -5.62 -2.91
CA LEU A 127 13.65 -4.98 -2.83
C LEU A 127 14.57 -5.32 -4.01
N LYS A 128 14.52 -6.57 -4.48
CA LYS A 128 15.33 -7.05 -5.61
C LYS A 128 14.71 -6.76 -6.97
N SER A 129 13.40 -6.53 -7.04
CA SER A 129 12.69 -6.23 -8.30
C SER A 129 12.66 -4.75 -8.64
N LEU A 130 12.52 -3.87 -7.64
CA LEU A 130 12.39 -2.42 -7.82
C LEU A 130 13.47 -1.81 -8.74
N PRO A 131 14.79 -2.09 -8.57
CA PRO A 131 15.81 -1.53 -9.46
C PRO A 131 15.58 -1.86 -10.94
N TYR A 132 15.15 -3.10 -11.23
CA TYR A 132 14.94 -3.55 -12.61
C TYR A 132 13.67 -2.94 -13.21
N ILE A 133 12.59 -2.85 -12.44
CA ILE A 133 11.35 -2.18 -12.86
C ILE A 133 11.63 -0.72 -13.18
N LEU A 134 12.35 -0.02 -12.28
CA LEU A 134 12.65 1.39 -12.45
C LEU A 134 13.58 1.65 -13.65
N GLU A 135 14.59 0.81 -13.87
CA GLU A 135 15.44 0.93 -15.05
C GLU A 135 14.67 0.64 -16.34
N GLN A 136 13.88 -0.45 -16.37
CA GLN A 136 13.12 -0.88 -17.53
C GLN A 136 12.08 0.15 -17.99
N TYR A 137 11.31 0.72 -17.06
CA TYR A 137 10.16 1.56 -17.40
C TYR A 137 10.43 3.06 -17.36
N VAL A 138 11.40 3.51 -16.57
CA VAL A 138 11.69 4.95 -16.40
C VAL A 138 13.18 5.31 -16.55
N GLY A 139 14.04 4.35 -16.91
CA GLY A 139 15.47 4.59 -17.13
C GLY A 139 16.22 5.02 -15.86
N PHE A 140 15.67 4.76 -14.67
CA PHE A 140 16.26 5.19 -13.41
C PHE A 140 17.33 4.20 -12.94
N THR A 141 18.56 4.68 -12.78
CA THR A 141 19.73 3.86 -12.46
C THR A 141 20.44 4.25 -11.14
N ASP A 142 19.84 5.17 -10.38
CA ASP A 142 20.42 5.67 -9.12
C ASP A 142 19.92 4.83 -7.93
N TYR A 143 20.47 3.62 -7.80
CA TYR A 143 20.12 2.68 -6.74
C TYR A 143 21.35 2.06 -6.06
N LEU A 144 21.15 1.49 -4.87
CA LEU A 144 22.21 0.79 -4.15
C LEU A 144 22.61 -0.53 -4.84
N ILE A 145 23.92 -0.80 -4.84
CA ILE A 145 24.49 -2.08 -5.24
C ILE A 145 25.17 -2.68 -4.01
N LYS A 146 24.72 -3.86 -3.56
CA LYS A 146 25.30 -4.59 -2.43
C LYS A 146 25.69 -5.98 -2.91
N GLU A 147 26.94 -6.37 -2.65
CA GLU A 147 27.48 -7.69 -3.06
C GLU A 147 27.31 -7.98 -4.56
N GLY A 148 27.38 -6.96 -5.40
CA GLY A 148 27.20 -7.08 -6.86
C GLY A 148 25.74 -7.16 -7.32
N GLU A 149 24.77 -7.13 -6.40
CA GLU A 149 23.34 -7.13 -6.71
C GLU A 149 22.71 -5.75 -6.52
N ARG A 150 21.81 -5.39 -7.44
CA ARG A 150 20.96 -4.20 -7.34
C ARG A 150 19.89 -4.48 -6.29
N THR A 151 19.82 -3.67 -5.24
CA THR A 151 18.85 -3.92 -4.16
C THR A 151 18.44 -2.64 -3.46
N TYR A 152 17.23 -2.66 -2.92
CA TYR A 152 16.82 -1.74 -1.88
C TYR A 152 17.11 -2.35 -0.51
N ALA A 153 17.26 -1.50 0.50
CA ALA A 153 17.23 -1.88 1.90
C ALA A 153 15.83 -1.68 2.47
N TRP A 154 15.56 -2.21 3.66
CA TRP A 154 14.32 -1.95 4.39
C TRP A 154 14.57 -1.65 5.86
N ASN A 155 13.64 -0.93 6.47
CA ASN A 155 13.52 -0.81 7.93
C ASN A 155 12.04 -0.80 8.32
N ARG A 156 11.72 -1.42 9.46
CA ARG A 156 10.38 -1.34 10.06
C ARG A 156 10.32 -0.13 10.99
N PHE A 157 9.37 0.76 10.76
CA PHE A 157 9.20 1.99 11.52
C PHE A 157 8.68 1.66 12.94
N GLN A 158 9.43 2.07 13.97
CA GLN A 158 9.21 1.62 15.34
C GLN A 158 8.46 2.63 16.20
N GLY A 159 7.76 2.10 17.22
CA GLY A 159 7.10 2.91 18.25
C GLY A 159 5.88 3.68 17.75
N ILE A 160 5.20 3.14 16.74
CA ILE A 160 3.89 3.57 16.28
C ILE A 160 2.80 2.70 16.89
N TYR A 161 1.54 3.05 16.67
CA TYR A 161 0.41 2.27 17.16
C TYR A 161 0.46 0.80 16.71
N HIS A 162 0.14 -0.09 17.65
CA HIS A 162 0.00 -1.52 17.43
C HIS A 162 -1.46 -1.94 17.65
N ASN A 163 -2.01 -2.64 16.67
CA ASN A 163 -3.35 -3.21 16.71
C ASN A 163 -3.43 -4.25 17.82
N ASN A 164 -4.39 -4.07 18.72
CA ASN A 164 -4.73 -5.08 19.74
C ASN A 164 -5.80 -6.08 19.25
N ARG A 165 -6.32 -5.91 18.04
CA ARG A 165 -7.38 -6.72 17.43
C ARG A 165 -7.14 -6.95 15.94
N GLY A 166 -7.67 -8.05 15.41
CA GLY A 166 -7.56 -8.42 13.99
C GLY A 166 -8.41 -7.52 13.08
N GLY A 167 -8.13 -7.57 11.78
CA GLY A 167 -8.92 -6.90 10.73
C GLY A 167 -8.63 -5.41 10.50
N ASP A 168 -7.88 -4.74 11.38
CA ASP A 168 -7.56 -3.32 11.26
C ASP A 168 -6.25 -3.00 10.52
N CYS A 169 -5.46 -4.01 10.12
CA CYS A 169 -4.15 -3.77 9.50
C CYS A 169 -4.24 -2.99 8.18
N GLY A 170 -5.27 -3.23 7.36
CA GLY A 170 -5.50 -2.50 6.10
C GLY A 170 -5.71 -1.00 6.33
N PRO A 171 -6.75 -0.61 7.10
CA PRO A 171 -6.97 0.79 7.42
C PRO A 171 -5.79 1.48 8.12
N CYS A 172 -5.10 0.78 9.04
CA CYS A 172 -3.90 1.31 9.68
C CYS A 172 -2.75 1.53 8.68
N ALA A 173 -2.51 0.60 7.75
CA ALA A 173 -1.52 0.76 6.69
C ALA A 173 -1.79 2.01 5.84
N ALA A 174 -3.03 2.19 5.38
CA ALA A 174 -3.45 3.40 4.65
C ALA A 174 -3.24 4.67 5.49
N LYS A 175 -3.61 4.61 6.78
CA LYS A 175 -3.49 5.77 7.69
C LYS A 175 -2.04 6.18 7.95
N PHE A 176 -1.15 5.21 8.17
CA PHE A 176 0.27 5.51 8.37
C PHE A 176 0.92 6.10 7.11
N MET A 177 0.58 5.60 5.92
CA MET A 177 1.04 6.20 4.67
C MET A 177 0.51 7.62 4.50
N GLU A 178 -0.77 7.86 4.81
CA GLU A 178 -1.39 9.19 4.78
C GLU A 178 -0.69 10.16 5.73
N MET A 179 -0.49 9.77 7.00
CA MET A 179 0.21 10.56 8.02
C MET A 179 1.66 10.87 7.61
N HIS A 180 2.41 9.85 7.20
CA HIS A 180 3.79 10.02 6.75
C HIS A 180 3.89 10.97 5.55
N SER A 181 2.94 10.88 4.62
CA SER A 181 2.89 11.78 3.46
C SER A 181 2.68 13.25 3.84
N ASN A 182 2.00 13.49 4.97
CA ASN A 182 1.79 14.81 5.55
C ASN A 182 2.94 15.31 6.43
N GLY A 183 3.99 14.51 6.63
CA GLY A 183 5.12 14.86 7.50
C GLY A 183 4.93 14.46 8.96
N ASP A 184 3.85 13.76 9.31
CA ASP A 184 3.67 13.20 10.64
C ASP A 184 4.70 12.09 10.90
N GLY A 185 5.19 12.02 12.13
CA GLY A 185 6.21 11.08 12.55
C GLY A 185 5.73 10.11 13.63
N LYS A 186 6.71 9.58 14.36
CA LYS A 186 6.48 8.64 15.46
C LYS A 186 5.55 9.22 16.53
N GLU A 187 5.71 10.50 16.88
CA GLU A 187 4.94 11.13 17.95
C GLU A 187 3.44 11.10 17.64
N GLU A 188 3.05 11.50 16.43
CA GLU A 188 1.66 11.53 15.99
C GLU A 188 1.12 10.11 15.81
N MET A 189 1.85 9.23 15.13
CA MET A 189 1.41 7.86 14.85
C MET A 189 1.26 7.01 16.12
N SER A 190 2.03 7.30 17.17
CA SER A 190 1.93 6.64 18.48
C SER A 190 0.69 7.01 19.28
N ARG A 191 0.06 8.16 18.97
CA ARG A 191 -1.16 8.64 19.64
C ARG A 191 -2.44 7.99 19.11
N ILE A 192 -2.35 7.18 18.03
CA ILE A 192 -3.48 6.39 17.56
C ILE A 192 -3.86 5.38 18.65
N THR A 193 -5.17 5.20 18.81
CA THR A 193 -5.79 4.21 19.69
C THR A 193 -6.86 3.46 18.91
N ASP A 194 -7.36 2.33 19.41
CA ASP A 194 -8.45 1.57 18.78
C ASP A 194 -9.68 2.47 18.48
N LYS A 195 -9.99 3.43 19.37
CA LYS A 195 -11.06 4.41 19.15
C LYS A 195 -10.78 5.37 17.99
N VAL A 196 -9.51 5.72 17.77
CA VAL A 196 -9.09 6.53 16.62
C VAL A 196 -9.17 5.70 15.35
N VAL A 197 -8.83 4.41 15.42
CA VAL A 197 -9.02 3.45 14.32
C VAL A 197 -10.48 3.36 13.92
N ASP A 198 -11.40 3.16 14.87
CA ASP A 198 -12.84 3.14 14.61
C ASP A 198 -13.30 4.39 13.85
N LYS A 199 -12.82 5.56 14.27
CA LYS A 199 -13.16 6.84 13.64
C LYS A 199 -12.63 6.97 12.23
N PHE A 200 -11.35 6.66 11.97
CA PHE A 200 -10.84 6.80 10.61
C PHE A 200 -11.36 5.70 9.67
N ARG A 201 -11.76 4.53 10.18
CA ARG A 201 -12.51 3.52 9.41
C ARG A 201 -13.84 4.08 8.93
N GLN A 202 -14.61 4.69 9.82
CA GLN A 202 -15.85 5.39 9.45
C GLN A 202 -15.58 6.52 8.46
N GLN A 203 -14.52 7.30 8.69
CA GLN A 203 -14.12 8.38 7.77
C GLN A 203 -13.78 7.84 6.38
N TYR A 204 -12.99 6.77 6.27
CA TYR A 204 -12.68 6.15 4.97
C TYR A 204 -13.91 5.64 4.25
N ALA A 205 -14.88 5.05 4.96
CA ALA A 205 -16.12 4.62 4.35
C ALA A 205 -16.90 5.81 3.75
N MET A 206 -17.04 6.90 4.53
CA MET A 206 -17.72 8.11 4.08
C MET A 206 -16.98 8.80 2.94
N ASP A 207 -15.65 8.89 3.03
CA ASP A 207 -14.80 9.51 2.03
C ASP A 207 -14.84 8.74 0.71
N CYS A 208 -14.80 7.40 0.76
CA CYS A 208 -14.94 6.57 -0.43
C CYS A 208 -16.34 6.71 -1.04
N TYR A 209 -17.39 6.76 -0.20
CA TYR A 209 -18.75 6.95 -0.69
C TYR A 209 -18.90 8.32 -1.36
N GLU A 210 -18.45 9.40 -0.72
CA GLU A 210 -18.48 10.75 -1.29
C GLU A 210 -17.69 10.82 -2.60
N GLU A 211 -16.46 10.32 -2.60
CA GLU A 211 -15.55 10.39 -3.76
C GLU A 211 -16.03 9.60 -4.97
N PHE A 212 -16.72 8.48 -4.78
CA PHE A 212 -17.06 7.57 -5.88
C PHE A 212 -18.55 7.40 -6.14
N VAL A 213 -19.43 7.85 -5.24
CA VAL A 213 -20.88 7.68 -5.37
C VAL A 213 -21.62 8.99 -5.15
N GLY A 214 -21.26 9.74 -4.11
CA GLY A 214 -21.96 10.95 -3.67
C GLY A 214 -21.67 12.19 -4.52
N ASP A 215 -20.47 12.29 -5.09
CA ASP A 215 -20.10 13.42 -5.94
C ASP A 215 -20.54 13.20 -7.39
N PHE A 216 -21.59 13.91 -7.80
CA PHE A 216 -22.09 13.89 -9.18
C PHE A 216 -21.11 14.49 -10.19
N GLN A 217 -20.13 15.26 -9.75
CA GLN A 217 -19.07 15.83 -10.59
C GLN A 217 -17.94 14.84 -10.84
N VAL A 218 -17.81 13.82 -9.99
CA VAL A 218 -16.93 12.70 -10.28
C VAL A 218 -17.61 11.89 -11.37
N ALA A 219 -17.13 12.07 -12.59
CA ALA A 219 -17.50 11.22 -13.70
C ALA A 219 -17.16 9.77 -13.33
N ASN A 220 -18.18 9.01 -12.93
CA ASN A 220 -18.15 7.56 -12.83
C ASN A 220 -18.28 6.89 -14.20
N GLU A 221 -17.95 7.63 -15.26
CA GLU A 221 -17.93 7.11 -16.62
C GLU A 221 -16.83 6.05 -16.72
N ALA A 222 -17.26 4.86 -17.14
CA ALA A 222 -16.44 3.69 -17.39
C ALA A 222 -15.61 3.84 -18.68
#